data_AF-A0AAQ1C9L2-F1
#
_entry.id   AF-A0AAQ1C9L2-F1
#
_cell.length_a   1.000
_cell.length_b   1.000
_cell.length_c   1.000
_cell.angle_alpha   90.00
_cell.angle_beta   90.00
_cell.angle_gamma   90.00
#
_symmetry.space_group_name_H-M   'P 1'
#
loop_
_entity.id
_entity.type
_entity.pdbx_description
1 polymer ?
#
loop_
_entity_poly.entity_id
_entity_poly.type
_entity_poly.pdbx_seq_one_letter_code
_entity_poly.pdbx_strand_id
1 'polypeptide(L)'
;MKQVVKLLKLLSCVIFGLLVSQVTLANTVIELTKGVYFEEIVVRASDKASFVIKTQPYQLAHSDSVEKVLAEFSTRHNLSLQTEKLAFPDHLGNKTLFKRFSITLGRSSGEVKKFSKELLSKGVQVQEVLECTDCKHRKNQLISLVKVDPKLFEGRLVSSLANQSVVGLATVSKSNTVNNALMSINGNFFVMNSKLGLPGDISGIVVENGKLLSEAVDNRPALIVNNAKELKVSIAHNTRTKMLLHNDNDQLVIHGLNRLPNKILNCGNFQNGEYQFPTHDVVCTNKDEVIAFTKEFGKFDILQQFDADIYILNKSLSKIDGYPTRISEHETLILATGKAKQQLKSFHDSSDNGQEITVDYHVFADDKELSLHEGMYIIGGGPTLLLDSKIPLNDWYKQGWHISSHKTAFEGQDTTDFESSNVLDRSSFYDSWVFGNHPRTSVGVDILGNVYFFTVYGRNSYLSQGMGLVELANLMESKGIVNAINLDGGGSTAMVVNGRLTGLPSDSVGERQVADVISIIEN
;
A
#
# COMPACT_ATOMS: atom_id res chain seq x y z
N MET A 1 25.00 2.95 -50.52
CA MET A 1 24.30 1.66 -50.25
C MET A 1 23.95 1.41 -48.77
N LYS A 2 24.79 1.77 -47.78
CA LYS A 2 24.49 1.51 -46.34
C LYS A 2 23.52 2.49 -45.66
N GLN A 3 23.18 3.63 -46.26
CA GLN A 3 22.16 4.56 -45.74
C GLN A 3 20.74 4.31 -46.26
N VAL A 4 20.58 3.65 -47.41
CA VAL A 4 19.26 3.33 -48.00
C VAL A 4 18.57 2.18 -47.24
N VAL A 5 19.34 1.26 -46.65
CA VAL A 5 18.81 0.14 -45.85
C VAL A 5 18.26 0.60 -44.49
N LYS A 6 18.74 1.74 -43.94
CA LYS A 6 18.19 2.32 -42.70
C LYS A 6 16.86 3.04 -42.93
N LEU A 7 16.67 3.65 -44.10
CA LEU A 7 15.41 4.31 -44.46
C LEU A 7 14.29 3.32 -44.78
N LEU A 8 14.60 2.15 -45.36
CA LEU A 8 13.60 1.09 -45.60
C LEU A 8 13.15 0.36 -44.32
N LYS A 9 13.97 0.28 -43.27
CA LYS A 9 13.53 -0.28 -41.97
C LYS A 9 12.60 0.66 -41.20
N LEU A 10 12.80 1.98 -41.30
CA LEU A 10 11.85 2.96 -40.76
C LEU A 10 10.54 3.02 -41.56
N LEU A 11 10.57 2.77 -42.88
CA LEU A 11 9.35 2.76 -43.70
C LEU A 11 8.49 1.50 -43.50
N SER A 12 9.06 0.37 -43.08
CA SER A 12 8.27 -0.85 -42.82
C SER A 12 7.34 -0.76 -41.60
N CYS A 13 7.61 0.16 -40.66
CA CYS A 13 6.69 0.45 -39.56
C CYS A 13 5.54 1.39 -39.96
N VAL A 14 5.65 2.14 -41.07
CA VAL A 14 4.65 3.13 -41.48
C VAL A 14 3.66 2.56 -42.49
N ILE A 15 4.00 1.48 -43.21
CA ILE A 15 3.15 0.91 -44.27
C ILE A 15 2.30 -0.29 -43.80
N PHE A 16 2.49 -0.82 -42.59
CA PHE A 16 1.58 -1.79 -41.95
C PHE A 16 0.42 -1.13 -41.17
N GLY A 17 0.07 0.12 -41.53
CA GLY A 17 -1.00 0.90 -40.91
C GLY A 17 -2.42 0.61 -41.42
N LEU A 18 -2.62 -0.42 -42.24
CA LEU A 18 -3.94 -0.76 -42.77
C LEU A 18 -4.15 -2.27 -42.68
N LEU A 19 -5.07 -2.66 -41.78
CA LEU A 19 -5.48 -4.03 -41.42
C LEU A 19 -4.48 -4.82 -40.56
N VAL A 20 -4.62 -4.80 -39.22
CA VAL A 20 -5.35 -5.77 -38.37
C VAL A 20 -5.29 -5.26 -36.93
N SER A 21 -6.38 -5.41 -36.18
CA SER A 21 -6.47 -5.27 -34.72
C SER A 21 -5.65 -6.35 -33.97
N GLN A 22 -4.33 -6.36 -34.15
CA GLN A 22 -3.44 -7.28 -33.44
C GLN A 22 -2.87 -6.63 -32.18
N VAL A 23 -3.06 -7.33 -31.06
CA VAL A 23 -2.41 -6.99 -29.80
C VAL A 23 -0.91 -7.21 -29.96
N THR A 24 -0.10 -6.18 -29.76
CA THR A 24 1.36 -6.32 -29.71
C THR A 24 1.80 -6.53 -28.27
N LEU A 25 2.60 -7.57 -28.06
CA LEU A 25 3.33 -7.86 -26.83
C LEU A 25 4.81 -7.66 -27.13
N ALA A 26 5.47 -6.78 -26.39
CA ALA A 26 6.92 -6.61 -26.44
C ALA A 26 7.49 -6.85 -25.05
N ASN A 27 8.45 -7.77 -24.97
CA ASN A 27 9.18 -8.07 -23.74
C ASN A 27 10.68 -7.91 -24.04
N THR A 28 11.39 -7.14 -23.21
CA THR A 28 12.84 -7.03 -23.26
C THR A 28 13.39 -7.45 -21.91
N VAL A 29 14.26 -8.45 -21.88
CA VAL A 29 14.96 -8.88 -20.66
C VAL A 29 16.40 -8.37 -20.72
N ILE A 30 16.83 -7.70 -19.67
CA ILE A 30 18.17 -7.13 -19.52
C ILE A 30 18.74 -7.65 -18.20
N GLU A 31 19.90 -8.29 -18.24
CA GLU A 31 20.67 -8.55 -17.02
C GLU A 31 21.29 -7.24 -16.56
N LEU A 32 20.92 -6.78 -15.36
CA LEU A 32 21.43 -5.55 -14.77
C LEU A 32 22.79 -5.78 -14.11
N THR A 33 22.88 -6.90 -13.39
CA THR A 33 24.08 -7.45 -12.78
C THR A 33 23.86 -8.95 -12.59
N LYS A 34 24.89 -9.70 -12.23
CA LYS A 34 24.81 -11.15 -12.07
C LYS A 34 23.68 -11.54 -11.13
N GLY A 35 22.71 -12.30 -11.63
CA GLY A 35 21.54 -12.75 -10.85
C GLY A 35 20.42 -11.72 -10.70
N VAL A 36 20.50 -10.54 -11.34
CA VAL A 36 19.43 -9.52 -11.33
C VAL A 36 19.02 -9.18 -12.76
N TYR A 37 17.74 -9.42 -13.07
CA TYR A 37 17.20 -9.30 -14.42
C TYR A 37 16.01 -8.34 -14.42
N PHE A 38 16.04 -7.35 -15.32
CA PHE A 38 14.93 -6.44 -15.57
C PHE A 38 14.15 -6.90 -16.81
N GLU A 39 12.82 -6.96 -16.71
CA GLU A 39 11.89 -7.19 -17.80
C GLU A 39 10.89 -6.03 -17.86
N GLU A 40 10.73 -5.42 -19.02
CA GLU A 40 9.61 -4.51 -19.30
C GLU A 40 8.61 -5.21 -20.22
N ILE A 41 7.35 -5.26 -19.79
CA ILE A 41 6.25 -5.88 -20.52
C ILE A 41 5.29 -4.79 -20.97
N VAL A 42 5.16 -4.63 -22.28
CA VAL A 42 4.24 -3.68 -22.90
C VAL A 42 3.16 -4.43 -23.66
N VAL A 43 1.90 -4.21 -23.27
CA VAL A 43 0.72 -4.71 -23.99
C VAL A 43 0.02 -3.52 -24.63
N ARG A 44 -0.18 -3.56 -25.95
CA ARG A 44 -0.99 -2.57 -26.68
C ARG A 44 -2.21 -3.24 -27.27
N ALA A 45 -3.39 -2.80 -26.85
CA ALA A 45 -4.67 -3.32 -27.27
C ALA A 45 -5.45 -2.33 -28.14
N SER A 46 -5.63 -1.09 -27.67
CA SER A 46 -6.33 -0.03 -28.41
C SER A 46 -6.07 1.34 -27.81
N ASP A 47 -6.01 2.37 -28.67
CA ASP A 47 -5.93 3.78 -28.27
C ASP A 47 -7.31 4.47 -28.28
N LYS A 48 -8.38 3.72 -28.56
CA LYS A 48 -9.74 4.24 -28.50
C LYS A 48 -10.19 4.28 -27.05
N ALA A 49 -10.25 5.49 -26.49
CA ALA A 49 -10.83 5.74 -25.19
C ALA A 49 -12.02 6.71 -25.27
N SER A 50 -12.94 6.53 -24.33
CA SER A 50 -14.11 7.38 -24.09
C SER A 50 -14.23 7.67 -22.60
N PHE A 51 -14.80 8.83 -22.27
CA PHE A 51 -15.16 9.08 -20.89
C PHE A 51 -16.41 8.28 -20.54
N VAL A 52 -16.43 7.74 -19.33
CA VAL A 52 -17.51 6.97 -18.76
C VAL A 52 -17.82 7.57 -17.40
N ILE A 53 -19.08 7.90 -17.16
CA ILE A 53 -19.58 8.20 -15.82
C ILE A 53 -20.00 6.87 -15.22
N LYS A 54 -19.37 6.48 -14.11
CA LYS A 54 -19.67 5.23 -13.39
C LYS A 54 -20.24 5.54 -12.03
N THR A 55 -21.22 4.76 -11.59
CA THR A 55 -21.65 4.81 -10.19
C THR A 55 -20.79 3.91 -9.32
N GLN A 56 -20.85 4.12 -8.01
CA GLN A 56 -20.52 3.07 -7.05
C GLN A 56 -21.45 1.85 -7.23
N PRO A 57 -21.06 0.65 -6.74
CA PRO A 57 -21.96 -0.49 -6.68
C PRO A 57 -23.10 -0.25 -5.69
N TYR A 58 -24.31 -0.64 -6.09
CA TYR A 58 -25.50 -0.64 -5.23
C TYR A 58 -25.96 -2.07 -4.95
N GLN A 59 -26.23 -2.38 -3.69
CA GLN A 59 -26.89 -3.65 -3.33
C GLN A 59 -28.20 -3.79 -4.11
N LEU A 60 -28.54 -5.01 -4.55
CA LEU A 60 -29.71 -5.24 -5.40
C LEU A 60 -31.00 -4.60 -4.85
N ALA A 61 -31.25 -4.75 -3.55
CA ALA A 61 -32.44 -4.22 -2.87
C ALA A 61 -32.59 -2.68 -2.94
N HIS A 62 -31.49 -1.95 -3.18
CA HIS A 62 -31.45 -0.49 -3.23
C HIS A 62 -31.16 0.06 -4.63
N SER A 63 -30.94 -0.80 -5.63
CA SER A 63 -30.45 -0.40 -6.95
C SER A 63 -31.53 0.20 -7.86
N ASP A 64 -32.80 -0.17 -7.66
CA ASP A 64 -33.88 0.17 -8.60
C ASP A 64 -34.22 1.66 -8.62
N SER A 65 -34.11 2.35 -7.48
CA SER A 65 -34.35 3.80 -7.39
C SER A 65 -33.28 4.59 -8.16
N VAL A 66 -32.02 4.16 -8.07
CA VAL A 66 -30.89 4.77 -8.79
C VAL A 66 -30.98 4.49 -10.28
N GLU A 67 -31.29 3.24 -10.66
CA GLU A 67 -31.49 2.83 -12.05
C GLU A 67 -32.55 3.70 -12.73
N LYS A 68 -33.66 4.00 -12.04
CA LYS A 68 -34.71 4.87 -12.55
C LYS A 68 -34.21 6.30 -12.83
N VAL A 69 -33.49 6.91 -11.88
CA VAL A 69 -32.91 8.26 -12.05
C VAL A 69 -31.96 8.30 -13.24
N LEU A 70 -31.11 7.28 -13.39
CA LEU A 70 -30.14 7.18 -14.48
C LEU A 70 -30.80 6.91 -15.83
N ALA A 71 -31.86 6.11 -15.89
CA ALA A 71 -32.60 5.83 -17.11
C ALA A 71 -33.32 7.09 -17.63
N GLU A 72 -33.95 7.85 -16.73
CA GLU A 72 -34.57 9.15 -17.06
C GLU A 72 -33.53 10.17 -17.54
N PHE A 73 -32.40 10.26 -16.84
CA PHE A 73 -31.27 11.11 -17.24
C PHE A 73 -30.73 10.73 -18.62
N SER A 74 -30.45 9.45 -18.84
CA SER A 74 -29.90 8.95 -20.10
C SER A 74 -30.86 9.19 -21.27
N THR A 75 -32.16 8.98 -21.07
CA THR A 75 -33.19 9.28 -22.08
C THR A 75 -33.23 10.76 -22.43
N ARG A 76 -33.19 11.66 -21.42
CA ARG A 76 -33.22 13.12 -21.64
C ARG A 76 -32.03 13.61 -22.47
N HIS A 77 -30.86 13.00 -22.28
CA HIS A 77 -29.62 13.40 -22.93
C HIS A 77 -29.24 12.54 -24.15
N ASN A 78 -30.10 11.60 -24.56
CA ASN A 78 -29.83 10.65 -25.64
C ASN A 78 -28.52 9.86 -25.45
N LEU A 79 -28.31 9.37 -24.22
CA LEU A 79 -27.15 8.60 -23.80
C LEU A 79 -27.52 7.12 -23.61
N SER A 80 -26.53 6.24 -23.69
CA SER A 80 -26.70 4.82 -23.40
C SER A 80 -26.33 4.52 -21.95
N LEU A 81 -27.31 4.04 -21.19
CA LEU A 81 -27.12 3.47 -19.86
C LEU A 81 -26.71 2.00 -19.99
N GLN A 82 -25.65 1.62 -19.30
CA GLN A 82 -25.25 0.23 -19.14
C GLN A 82 -25.39 -0.18 -17.67
N THR A 83 -25.82 -1.42 -17.46
CA THR A 83 -25.96 -2.03 -16.14
C THR A 83 -25.07 -3.26 -16.06
N GLU A 84 -24.21 -3.29 -15.06
CA GLU A 84 -23.31 -4.39 -14.76
C GLU A 84 -23.74 -5.07 -13.46
N LYS A 85 -23.78 -6.40 -13.46
CA LYS A 85 -24.04 -7.19 -12.25
C LYS A 85 -22.71 -7.60 -11.65
N LEU A 86 -22.51 -7.25 -10.39
CA LEU A 86 -21.30 -7.56 -9.63
C LEU A 86 -21.63 -8.55 -8.51
N ALA A 87 -20.65 -9.36 -8.14
CA ALA A 87 -20.78 -10.34 -7.07
C ALA A 87 -19.50 -10.35 -6.24
N PHE A 88 -19.59 -9.89 -4.99
CA PHE A 88 -18.44 -9.84 -4.09
C PHE A 88 -18.57 -10.93 -3.02
N PRO A 89 -17.50 -11.70 -2.75
CA PRO A 89 -17.50 -12.69 -1.68
C PRO A 89 -17.47 -12.00 -0.31
N ASP A 90 -18.23 -12.54 0.65
CA ASP A 90 -18.07 -12.25 2.07
C ASP A 90 -16.99 -13.13 2.72
N HIS A 91 -16.74 -12.96 4.02
CA HIS A 91 -15.79 -13.74 4.81
C HIS A 91 -16.06 -15.26 4.88
N LEU A 92 -17.28 -15.71 4.50
CA LEU A 92 -17.66 -17.12 4.41
C LEU A 92 -17.62 -17.63 2.96
N GLY A 93 -17.27 -16.77 2.00
CA GLY A 93 -17.29 -17.05 0.57
C GLY A 93 -18.67 -16.94 -0.09
N ASN A 94 -19.71 -16.50 0.64
CA ASN A 94 -21.02 -16.25 0.05
C ASN A 94 -20.96 -14.99 -0.82
N LYS A 95 -21.64 -15.01 -1.95
CA LYS A 95 -21.63 -13.89 -2.90
C LYS A 95 -22.77 -12.92 -2.61
N THR A 96 -22.41 -11.70 -2.22
CA THR A 96 -23.35 -10.57 -2.17
C THR A 96 -23.45 -9.95 -3.55
N LEU A 97 -24.66 -9.70 -4.03
CA LEU A 97 -24.93 -9.21 -5.37
C LEU A 97 -25.17 -7.70 -5.40
N PHE A 98 -24.59 -7.04 -6.40
CA PHE A 98 -24.68 -5.61 -6.61
C PHE A 98 -25.00 -5.29 -8.09
N LYS A 99 -25.50 -4.09 -8.35
CA LYS A 99 -25.52 -3.47 -9.68
C LYS A 99 -24.59 -2.26 -9.69
N ARG A 100 -23.82 -2.10 -10.75
CA ARG A 100 -23.13 -0.86 -11.10
C ARG A 100 -23.70 -0.33 -12.40
N PHE A 101 -23.83 0.99 -12.48
CA PHE A 101 -24.34 1.64 -13.67
C PHE A 101 -23.24 2.49 -14.32
N SER A 102 -23.25 2.54 -15.65
CA SER A 102 -22.33 3.39 -16.38
C SER A 102 -23.00 4.06 -17.57
N ILE A 103 -22.56 5.28 -17.85
CA ILE A 103 -22.99 6.06 -19.01
C ILE A 103 -21.73 6.39 -19.81
N THR A 104 -21.64 5.85 -21.02
CA THR A 104 -20.51 6.14 -21.91
C THR A 104 -20.76 7.45 -22.65
N LEU A 105 -19.81 8.37 -22.55
CA LEU A 105 -19.77 9.63 -23.27
C LEU A 105 -18.71 9.57 -24.38
N GLY A 106 -18.69 10.56 -25.26
CA GLY A 106 -17.58 10.74 -26.21
C GLY A 106 -16.29 11.17 -25.52
N ARG A 107 -15.43 11.87 -26.27
CA ARG A 107 -14.12 12.39 -25.78
C ARG A 107 -14.19 13.76 -25.10
N SER A 108 -15.38 14.25 -24.78
CA SER A 108 -15.60 15.61 -24.27
C SER A 108 -15.53 15.65 -22.74
N SER A 109 -14.39 16.10 -22.20
CA SER A 109 -14.21 16.23 -20.74
C SER A 109 -15.14 17.28 -20.11
N GLY A 110 -15.58 18.29 -20.88
CA GLY A 110 -16.51 19.31 -20.41
C GLY A 110 -17.93 18.78 -20.19
N GLU A 111 -18.42 17.93 -21.10
CA GLU A 111 -19.75 17.33 -20.99
C GLU A 111 -19.82 16.34 -19.84
N VAL A 112 -18.77 15.53 -19.65
CA VAL A 112 -18.65 14.59 -18.53
C VAL A 112 -18.79 15.31 -17.21
N LYS A 113 -18.00 16.37 -16.98
CA LYS A 113 -18.06 17.17 -15.75
C LYS A 113 -19.42 17.81 -15.51
N LYS A 114 -20.08 18.28 -16.58
CA LYS A 114 -21.43 18.84 -16.49
C LYS A 114 -22.44 17.78 -16.04
N PHE A 115 -22.41 16.61 -16.66
CA PHE A 115 -23.34 15.52 -16.37
C PHE A 115 -23.10 14.90 -15.00
N SER A 116 -21.83 14.75 -14.58
CA SER A 116 -21.50 14.33 -13.22
C SER A 116 -22.12 15.26 -12.17
N LYS A 117 -21.98 16.58 -12.35
CA LYS A 117 -22.59 17.56 -11.43
C LYS A 117 -24.11 17.49 -11.40
N GLU A 118 -24.76 17.26 -12.55
CA GLU A 118 -26.22 17.08 -12.59
C GLU A 118 -26.65 15.84 -11.83
N LEU A 119 -25.97 14.70 -12.03
CA LEU A 119 -26.26 13.45 -11.34
C LEU A 119 -26.02 13.54 -9.83
N LEU A 120 -24.94 14.20 -9.42
CA LEU A 120 -24.65 14.49 -8.01
C LEU A 120 -25.77 15.32 -7.37
N SER A 121 -26.31 16.34 -8.06
CA SER A 121 -27.43 17.13 -7.54
C SER A 121 -28.75 16.35 -7.43
N LYS A 122 -28.84 15.18 -8.08
CA LYS A 122 -29.94 14.21 -7.96
C LYS A 122 -29.66 13.13 -6.91
N GLY A 123 -28.58 13.24 -6.16
CA GLY A 123 -28.20 12.29 -5.11
C GLY A 123 -27.54 11.00 -5.64
N VAL A 124 -27.10 10.98 -6.91
CA VAL A 124 -26.38 9.85 -7.49
C VAL A 124 -24.89 10.11 -7.45
N GLN A 125 -24.17 9.32 -6.67
CA GLN A 125 -22.71 9.38 -6.59
C GLN A 125 -22.08 8.76 -7.83
N VAL A 126 -21.14 9.49 -8.44
CA VAL A 126 -20.53 9.10 -9.71
C VAL A 126 -19.05 9.46 -9.78
N GLN A 127 -18.31 8.64 -10.52
CA GLN A 127 -16.91 8.83 -10.85
C GLN A 127 -16.75 9.02 -12.36
N GLU A 128 -15.85 9.92 -12.74
CA GLU A 128 -15.45 10.17 -14.13
C GLU A 128 -14.23 9.29 -14.46
N VAL A 129 -14.39 8.36 -15.40
CA VAL A 129 -13.31 7.45 -15.79
C VAL A 129 -13.09 7.56 -17.28
N LEU A 130 -11.84 7.73 -17.71
CA LEU A 130 -11.48 7.57 -19.11
C LEU A 130 -11.20 6.08 -19.34
N GLU A 131 -12.04 5.38 -20.11
CA GLU A 131 -11.88 3.94 -20.34
C GLU A 131 -11.65 3.63 -21.81
N CYS A 132 -10.93 2.53 -22.05
CA CYS A 132 -10.74 2.03 -23.40
C CYS A 132 -12.03 1.37 -23.91
N THR A 133 -12.53 1.81 -25.07
CA THR A 133 -13.83 1.38 -25.62
C THR A 133 -13.76 0.22 -26.59
N ASP A 134 -12.56 -0.13 -27.06
CA ASP A 134 -12.32 -1.25 -28.00
C ASP A 134 -11.30 -2.24 -27.43
N CYS A 135 -10.90 -2.04 -26.17
CA CYS A 135 -10.17 -3.04 -25.42
C CYS A 135 -11.16 -4.16 -25.09
N LYS A 136 -11.10 -5.27 -25.82
CA LYS A 136 -11.80 -6.51 -25.45
C LYS A 136 -11.19 -7.07 -24.15
N HIS A 137 -10.91 -8.37 -24.06
CA HIS A 137 -10.24 -8.96 -22.89
C HIS A 137 -8.76 -8.54 -22.69
N ARG A 138 -8.26 -7.55 -23.43
CA ARG A 138 -6.88 -7.05 -23.28
C ARG A 138 -6.90 -5.54 -23.25
N LYS A 139 -6.20 -4.97 -22.28
CA LYS A 139 -6.04 -3.53 -22.04
C LYS A 139 -4.57 -3.15 -22.21
N ASN A 140 -4.35 -1.86 -22.48
CA ASN A 140 -2.99 -1.33 -22.50
C ASN A 140 -2.36 -1.53 -21.12
N GLN A 141 -1.15 -2.09 -21.09
CA GLN A 141 -0.38 -2.34 -19.87
C GLN A 141 1.08 -1.96 -20.08
N LEU A 142 1.66 -1.34 -19.06
CA LEU A 142 3.09 -1.16 -18.88
C LEU A 142 3.45 -1.75 -17.52
N ILE A 143 4.25 -2.81 -17.54
CA ILE A 143 4.65 -3.55 -16.35
C ILE A 143 6.16 -3.65 -16.33
N SER A 144 6.75 -3.17 -15.25
CA SER A 144 8.16 -3.31 -14.95
C SER A 144 8.34 -4.45 -13.95
N LEU A 145 9.26 -5.36 -14.25
CA LEU A 145 9.56 -6.52 -13.44
C LEU A 145 11.07 -6.59 -13.21
N VAL A 146 11.49 -6.79 -11.95
CA VAL A 146 12.86 -7.20 -11.64
C VAL A 146 12.84 -8.55 -10.95
N LYS A 147 13.58 -9.50 -11.50
CA LYS A 147 13.85 -10.80 -10.88
C LYS A 147 15.24 -10.76 -10.23
N VAL A 148 15.32 -11.23 -8.99
CA VAL A 148 16.59 -11.50 -8.28
C VAL A 148 16.68 -13.00 -8.03
N ASP A 149 17.82 -13.60 -8.38
CA ASP A 149 18.22 -14.94 -7.95
C ASP A 149 19.21 -14.80 -6.78
N PRO A 150 18.77 -15.03 -5.53
CA PRO A 150 19.63 -14.87 -4.36
C PRO A 150 20.85 -15.81 -4.33
N LYS A 151 20.87 -16.88 -5.14
CA LYS A 151 22.02 -17.80 -5.24
C LYS A 151 23.13 -17.27 -6.14
N LEU A 152 22.79 -16.33 -7.03
CA LEU A 152 23.73 -15.74 -7.99
C LEU A 152 24.11 -14.30 -7.64
N PHE A 153 23.18 -13.57 -7.02
CA PHE A 153 23.34 -12.15 -6.71
C PHE A 153 24.28 -11.94 -5.52
N GLU A 154 25.29 -11.10 -5.73
CA GLU A 154 26.27 -10.70 -4.73
C GLU A 154 25.98 -9.25 -4.30
N GLY A 155 25.00 -9.09 -3.42
CA GLY A 155 24.57 -7.79 -2.91
C GLY A 155 23.53 -7.94 -1.79
N ARG A 156 22.82 -6.86 -1.51
CA ARG A 156 21.81 -6.81 -0.43
C ARG A 156 20.48 -6.32 -0.94
N LEU A 157 19.42 -6.87 -0.37
CA LEU A 157 18.07 -6.32 -0.47
C LEU A 157 17.75 -5.64 0.86
N VAL A 158 17.38 -4.37 0.83
CA VAL A 158 17.12 -3.59 2.04
C VAL A 158 15.79 -2.84 1.92
N SER A 159 15.09 -2.67 3.03
CA SER A 159 14.06 -1.64 3.18
C SER A 159 14.63 -0.48 3.98
N SER A 160 14.24 0.74 3.64
CA SER A 160 14.71 1.95 4.33
C SER A 160 13.63 3.03 4.35
N LEU A 161 13.55 3.78 5.44
CA LEU A 161 12.76 5.01 5.49
C LEU A 161 13.23 5.99 4.40
N ALA A 162 12.29 6.54 3.64
CA ALA A 162 12.58 7.35 2.45
C ALA A 162 13.35 8.64 2.79
N ASN A 163 13.17 9.16 4.00
CA ASN A 163 13.87 10.35 4.49
C ASN A 163 14.82 10.04 5.68
N GLN A 164 15.20 8.77 5.88
CA GLN A 164 15.99 8.30 7.05
C GLN A 164 15.36 8.65 8.42
N SER A 165 14.07 8.98 8.41
CA SER A 165 13.25 9.43 9.53
C SER A 165 11.80 9.13 9.19
N VAL A 166 10.99 8.79 10.19
CA VAL A 166 9.55 8.55 10.04
C VAL A 166 8.84 9.85 9.66
N VAL A 167 9.26 10.98 10.21
CA VAL A 167 8.76 12.29 9.77
C VAL A 167 9.34 12.62 8.40
N GLY A 168 8.44 12.84 7.43
CA GLY A 168 8.79 13.28 6.08
C GLY A 168 8.60 12.20 5.03
N LEU A 169 8.69 12.61 3.77
CA LEU A 169 8.47 11.77 2.60
C LEU A 169 9.51 12.08 1.53
N ALA A 170 9.90 11.09 0.73
CA ALA A 170 10.74 11.28 -0.44
C ALA A 170 10.26 10.43 -1.61
N THR A 171 10.58 10.83 -2.84
CA THR A 171 10.23 10.02 -4.02
C THR A 171 11.13 8.79 -4.11
N VAL A 172 10.67 7.73 -4.77
CA VAL A 172 11.48 6.52 -4.99
C VAL A 172 12.77 6.85 -5.74
N SER A 173 12.72 7.77 -6.71
CA SER A 173 13.91 8.28 -7.41
C SER A 173 14.92 8.94 -6.47
N LYS A 174 14.45 9.74 -5.51
CA LYS A 174 15.34 10.39 -4.53
C LYS A 174 15.96 9.35 -3.61
N SER A 175 15.18 8.41 -3.09
CA SER A 175 15.66 7.34 -2.22
C SER A 175 16.63 6.41 -2.94
N ASN A 176 16.36 6.07 -4.21
CA ASN A 176 17.27 5.29 -5.06
C ASN A 176 18.66 5.94 -5.16
N THR A 177 18.69 7.26 -5.37
CA THR A 177 19.93 8.04 -5.44
C THR A 177 20.64 8.06 -4.08
N VAL A 178 19.91 8.30 -2.99
CA VAL A 178 20.46 8.35 -1.62
C VAL A 178 21.05 7.01 -1.21
N ASN A 179 20.38 5.91 -1.56
CA ASN A 179 20.80 4.56 -1.23
C ASN A 179 21.88 4.01 -2.17
N ASN A 180 22.25 4.74 -3.23
CA ASN A 180 23.11 4.25 -4.31
C ASN A 180 22.64 2.88 -4.85
N ALA A 181 21.33 2.75 -5.07
CA ALA A 181 20.70 1.47 -5.35
C ALA A 181 20.63 1.19 -6.86
N LEU A 182 20.87 -0.07 -7.23
CA LEU A 182 20.68 -0.57 -8.60
C LEU A 182 19.21 -0.45 -9.03
N MET A 183 18.30 -0.80 -8.11
CA MET A 183 16.85 -0.68 -8.28
C MET A 183 16.20 -0.26 -6.97
N SER A 184 15.15 0.57 -7.04
CA SER A 184 14.24 0.81 -5.93
C SER A 184 12.79 0.79 -6.36
N ILE A 185 11.91 0.32 -5.46
CA ILE A 185 10.45 0.45 -5.54
C ILE A 185 9.89 1.05 -4.26
N ASN A 186 8.67 1.58 -4.30
CA ASN A 186 7.96 2.03 -3.10
C ASN A 186 7.61 0.87 -2.14
N GLY A 187 7.44 1.20 -0.85
CA GLY A 187 7.25 0.25 0.23
C GLY A 187 5.83 0.14 0.81
N ASN A 188 5.74 0.31 2.13
CA ASN A 188 4.53 0.18 2.94
C ASN A 188 3.46 1.23 2.59
N PHE A 189 2.25 0.98 3.11
CA PHE A 189 1.25 2.03 3.28
C PHE A 189 1.69 3.05 4.33
N PHE A 190 1.25 4.30 4.18
CA PHE A 190 1.67 5.38 5.05
C PHE A 190 0.64 6.50 5.10
N VAL A 191 0.73 7.33 6.13
CA VAL A 191 -0.06 8.55 6.26
C VAL A 191 0.43 9.58 5.25
N MET A 192 -0.42 9.92 4.27
CA MET A 192 -0.06 10.84 3.19
C MET A 192 -0.21 12.32 3.56
N ASN A 193 -1.06 12.67 4.52
CA ASN A 193 -1.37 14.06 4.85
C ASN A 193 -1.71 14.25 6.33
N SER A 194 -1.58 15.50 6.79
CA SER A 194 -1.71 15.87 8.20
C SER A 194 -3.11 15.71 8.78
N LYS A 195 -4.15 15.59 7.94
CA LYS A 195 -5.51 15.33 8.42
C LYS A 195 -5.60 13.94 9.05
N LEU A 196 -4.89 12.95 8.52
CA LEU A 196 -5.00 11.56 8.93
C LEU A 196 -4.03 11.17 10.05
N GLY A 197 -2.99 11.98 10.27
CA GLY A 197 -1.90 11.69 11.20
C GLY A 197 -0.64 12.47 10.81
N LEU A 198 0.53 11.90 11.03
CA LEU A 198 1.80 12.51 10.64
C LEU A 198 2.24 12.06 9.24
N PRO A 199 2.47 12.97 8.27
CA PRO A 199 3.01 12.57 6.98
C PRO A 199 4.35 11.83 7.10
N GLY A 200 4.38 10.59 6.58
CA GLY A 200 5.52 9.68 6.69
C GLY A 200 5.36 8.57 7.74
N ASP A 201 4.38 8.70 8.64
CA ASP A 201 4.00 7.63 9.57
C ASP A 201 3.57 6.38 8.79
N ILE A 202 4.22 5.26 9.08
CA ILE A 202 4.06 4.01 8.34
C ILE A 202 2.93 3.20 8.97
N SER A 203 2.05 2.67 8.13
CA SER A 203 0.91 1.85 8.54
C SER A 203 1.15 0.39 8.16
N GLY A 204 2.10 -0.21 8.86
CA GLY A 204 2.59 -1.58 8.64
C GLY A 204 3.95 -1.79 9.28
N ILE A 205 4.32 -3.05 9.48
CA ILE A 205 5.57 -3.38 10.16
C ILE A 205 6.78 -2.88 9.35
N VAL A 206 7.74 -2.29 10.07
CA VAL A 206 9.06 -1.96 9.54
C VAL A 206 10.12 -2.45 10.50
N VAL A 207 10.98 -3.34 10.01
CA VAL A 207 12.24 -3.68 10.66
C VAL A 207 13.37 -3.26 9.72
N GLU A 208 14.30 -2.46 10.21
CA GLU A 208 15.49 -2.04 9.48
C GLU A 208 16.73 -2.54 10.23
N ASN A 209 17.50 -3.43 9.58
CA ASN A 209 18.72 -4.01 10.14
C ASN A 209 18.54 -4.60 11.56
N GLY A 210 17.43 -5.30 11.80
CA GLY A 210 17.09 -5.91 13.09
C GLY A 210 16.41 -4.98 14.11
N LYS A 211 16.22 -3.69 13.79
CA LYS A 211 15.52 -2.74 14.66
C LYS A 211 14.08 -2.53 14.20
N LEU A 212 13.10 -2.73 15.09
CA LEU A 212 11.70 -2.38 14.82
C LEU A 212 11.55 -0.85 14.80
N LEU A 213 10.95 -0.31 13.74
CA LEU A 213 10.73 1.13 13.54
C LEU A 213 9.25 1.51 13.46
N SER A 214 8.39 0.56 13.08
CA SER A 214 6.93 0.73 13.05
C SER A 214 6.25 -0.62 13.36
N GLU A 215 5.18 -0.59 14.14
CA GLU A 215 4.42 -1.77 14.54
C GLU A 215 3.68 -2.44 13.38
N ALA A 216 3.33 -3.73 13.55
CA ALA A 216 2.48 -4.41 12.59
C ALA A 216 1.04 -3.89 12.68
N VAL A 217 0.40 -3.80 11.50
CA VAL A 217 -1.05 -3.82 11.39
C VAL A 217 -1.46 -5.29 11.39
N ASP A 218 -2.16 -5.72 12.45
CA ASP A 218 -2.52 -7.10 12.76
C ASP A 218 -3.05 -7.87 11.54
N ASN A 219 -2.69 -9.15 11.47
CA ASN A 219 -2.99 -10.08 10.38
C ASN A 219 -2.43 -9.72 9.01
N ARG A 220 -1.80 -8.56 8.79
CA ARG A 220 -1.26 -8.21 7.46
C ARG A 220 0.00 -8.99 7.11
N PRO A 221 0.21 -9.29 5.81
CA PRO A 221 1.43 -9.95 5.37
C PRO A 221 2.62 -8.99 5.39
N ALA A 222 3.82 -9.56 5.37
CA ALA A 222 5.06 -8.80 5.24
C ALA A 222 6.11 -9.58 4.43
N LEU A 223 6.96 -8.85 3.72
CA LEU A 223 8.17 -9.39 3.13
C LEU A 223 9.27 -9.41 4.21
N ILE A 224 9.89 -10.57 4.40
CA ILE A 224 11.02 -10.76 5.32
C ILE A 224 12.26 -11.00 4.49
N VAL A 225 13.30 -10.22 4.74
CA VAL A 225 14.59 -10.28 4.06
C VAL A 225 15.68 -10.52 5.10
N ASN A 226 16.57 -11.46 4.83
CA ASN A 226 17.72 -11.75 5.67
C ASN A 226 19.00 -11.66 4.83
N ASN A 227 19.89 -10.75 5.22
CA ASN A 227 21.19 -10.51 4.58
C ASN A 227 22.39 -11.04 5.42
N ALA A 228 22.17 -11.74 6.54
CA ALA A 228 23.23 -12.00 7.53
C ALA A 228 24.32 -12.99 7.06
N LYS A 229 23.99 -13.95 6.20
CA LYS A 229 24.96 -14.91 5.62
C LYS A 229 24.78 -15.01 4.11
N GLU A 230 23.58 -15.39 3.71
CA GLU A 230 23.13 -15.47 2.32
C GLU A 230 21.82 -14.68 2.24
N LEU A 231 21.57 -14.05 1.10
CA LEU A 231 20.30 -13.39 0.86
C LEU A 231 19.18 -14.44 0.88
N LYS A 232 18.25 -14.31 1.82
CA LYS A 232 17.03 -15.10 1.88
C LYS A 232 15.83 -14.17 1.97
N VAL A 233 14.82 -14.49 1.19
CA VAL A 233 13.58 -13.71 1.14
C VAL A 233 12.40 -14.65 1.27
N SER A 234 11.48 -14.30 2.15
CA SER A 234 10.23 -15.02 2.36
C SER A 234 9.09 -14.04 2.59
N ILE A 235 7.87 -14.53 2.47
CA ILE A 235 6.66 -13.76 2.74
C ILE A 235 5.98 -14.41 3.94
N ALA A 236 5.72 -13.60 4.97
CA ALA A 236 4.78 -13.96 6.03
C ALA A 236 3.39 -13.48 5.63
N HIS A 237 2.36 -14.26 5.95
CA HIS A 237 0.97 -13.98 5.57
C HIS A 237 0.13 -13.41 6.72
N ASN A 238 0.68 -13.47 7.94
CA ASN A 238 0.15 -12.85 9.14
C ASN A 238 1.31 -12.28 9.97
N THR A 239 1.30 -10.97 10.24
CA THR A 239 2.27 -10.34 11.15
C THR A 239 1.58 -9.62 12.29
N ARG A 240 2.21 -9.70 13.47
CA ARG A 240 1.75 -9.08 14.71
C ARG A 240 2.93 -8.55 15.49
N THR A 241 2.70 -7.50 16.27
CA THR A 241 3.70 -6.97 17.20
C THR A 241 3.11 -6.82 18.58
N LYS A 242 3.92 -7.07 19.60
CA LYS A 242 3.61 -6.74 20.99
C LYS A 242 4.81 -6.01 21.58
N MET A 243 4.57 -4.83 22.13
CA MET A 243 5.62 -3.97 22.69
C MET A 243 5.30 -3.74 24.15
N LEU A 244 6.28 -3.96 25.01
CA LEU A 244 6.12 -3.89 26.46
C LEU A 244 7.22 -3.04 27.06
N LEU A 245 6.85 -2.09 27.91
CA LEU A 245 7.76 -1.54 28.90
C LEU A 245 7.81 -2.53 30.06
N HIS A 246 9.01 -2.94 30.46
CA HIS A 246 9.21 -4.07 31.37
C HIS A 246 10.24 -3.74 32.43
N ASN A 247 9.95 -4.14 33.67
CA ASN A 247 10.88 -4.25 34.79
C ASN A 247 10.71 -5.63 35.44
N ASP A 248 11.50 -6.01 36.44
CA ASP A 248 11.45 -7.36 37.04
C ASP A 248 10.05 -7.78 37.59
N ASN A 249 9.17 -6.83 37.91
CA ASN A 249 7.94 -7.05 38.65
C ASN A 249 6.65 -6.74 37.86
N ASP A 250 6.73 -5.95 36.79
CA ASP A 250 5.58 -5.35 36.14
C ASP A 250 5.82 -5.15 34.62
N GLN A 251 4.73 -5.10 33.87
CA GLN A 251 4.72 -4.89 32.43
C GLN A 251 3.62 -3.92 32.03
N LEU A 252 3.99 -2.96 31.18
CA LEU A 252 3.04 -1.99 30.62
C LEU A 252 3.06 -2.05 29.09
N VAL A 253 1.88 -2.17 28.49
CA VAL A 253 1.74 -2.22 27.03
C VAL A 253 2.08 -0.87 26.40
N ILE A 254 2.93 -0.93 25.37
CA ILE A 254 3.19 0.17 24.45
C ILE A 254 2.31 -0.03 23.21
N HIS A 255 1.49 0.96 22.92
CA HIS A 255 0.39 0.90 21.94
C HIS A 255 0.82 1.31 20.53
N GLY A 256 1.98 1.96 20.38
CA GLY A 256 2.52 2.41 19.10
C GLY A 256 3.98 2.80 19.18
N LEU A 257 4.64 2.88 18.03
CA LEU A 257 6.04 3.21 17.88
C LEU A 257 6.23 4.29 16.81
N ASN A 258 6.97 5.36 17.14
CA ASN A 258 7.33 6.44 16.21
C ASN A 258 6.15 7.09 15.46
N ARG A 259 4.96 7.13 16.06
CA ARG A 259 3.77 7.75 15.47
C ARG A 259 3.09 8.72 16.41
N LEU A 260 2.27 9.62 15.87
CA LEU A 260 1.50 10.52 16.73
C LEU A 260 0.42 9.78 17.53
N PRO A 261 0.09 10.26 18.74
CA PRO A 261 -1.05 9.76 19.48
C PRO A 261 -2.38 9.94 18.75
N ASN A 262 -3.37 9.20 19.24
CA ASN A 262 -4.77 9.21 18.86
C ASN A 262 -5.09 8.58 17.50
N LYS A 263 -4.53 9.05 16.39
CA LYS A 263 -4.94 8.59 15.05
C LYS A 263 -4.11 7.37 14.60
N ILE A 264 -4.81 6.31 14.18
CA ILE A 264 -4.21 5.04 13.78
C ILE A 264 -4.76 4.67 12.41
N LEU A 265 -4.00 5.02 11.36
CA LEU A 265 -4.34 4.67 10.00
C LEU A 265 -4.33 3.14 9.83
N ASN A 266 -5.32 2.63 9.11
CA ASN A 266 -5.61 1.21 8.87
C ASN A 266 -6.05 0.39 10.09
N CYS A 267 -6.20 1.00 11.27
CA CYS A 267 -6.51 0.29 12.51
C CYS A 267 -5.49 -0.82 12.80
N GLY A 268 -5.91 -1.96 13.36
CA GLY A 268 -5.08 -3.16 13.41
C GLY A 268 -3.99 -3.22 14.47
N ASN A 269 -3.92 -2.30 15.44
CA ASN A 269 -2.89 -2.36 16.49
C ASN A 269 -3.34 -3.16 17.72
N PHE A 270 -2.37 -3.55 18.56
CA PHE A 270 -2.63 -4.21 19.84
C PHE A 270 -3.12 -3.17 20.87
N GLN A 271 -4.32 -3.37 21.42
CA GLN A 271 -4.92 -2.45 22.40
C GLN A 271 -5.67 -3.24 23.47
N ASN A 272 -5.53 -2.82 24.74
CA ASN A 272 -6.25 -3.40 25.87
C ASN A 272 -6.13 -4.93 26.01
N GLY A 273 -4.97 -5.49 25.65
CA GLY A 273 -4.73 -6.93 25.71
C GLY A 273 -5.21 -7.73 24.49
N GLU A 274 -5.81 -7.07 23.49
CA GLU A 274 -6.37 -7.70 22.31
C GLU A 274 -5.88 -7.05 21.01
N TYR A 275 -5.78 -7.84 19.95
CA TYR A 275 -5.49 -7.32 18.61
C TYR A 275 -6.76 -6.74 18.00
N GLN A 276 -6.68 -5.49 17.54
CA GLN A 276 -7.79 -4.86 16.83
C GLN A 276 -7.83 -5.35 15.38
N PHE A 277 -9.03 -5.42 14.81
CA PHE A 277 -9.20 -5.81 13.42
C PHE A 277 -8.65 -4.71 12.48
N PRO A 278 -7.83 -5.06 11.46
CA PRO A 278 -7.34 -4.10 10.48
C PRO A 278 -8.43 -3.68 9.50
N THR A 279 -8.41 -2.45 9.00
CA THR A 279 -9.37 -1.99 7.99
C THR A 279 -8.69 -0.96 7.10
N HIS A 280 -8.35 -1.35 5.87
CA HIS A 280 -7.57 -0.51 4.96
C HIS A 280 -8.24 0.86 4.72
N ASP A 281 -7.46 1.94 4.62
CA ASP A 281 -7.89 3.33 4.44
C ASP A 281 -8.84 3.90 5.51
N VAL A 282 -9.03 3.22 6.64
CA VAL A 282 -9.81 3.72 7.79
C VAL A 282 -8.88 4.21 8.89
N VAL A 283 -9.18 5.37 9.48
CA VAL A 283 -8.50 5.85 10.68
C VAL A 283 -9.30 5.45 11.93
N CYS A 284 -8.69 4.61 12.75
CA CYS A 284 -9.16 4.33 14.11
C CYS A 284 -8.59 5.35 15.10
N THR A 285 -9.22 5.46 16.28
CA THR A 285 -8.75 6.34 17.34
C THR A 285 -8.52 5.60 18.66
N ASN A 286 -7.46 6.01 19.37
CA ASN A 286 -7.25 5.64 20.78
C ASN A 286 -6.68 6.83 21.55
N LYS A 287 -7.48 7.40 22.47
CA LYS A 287 -7.07 8.54 23.29
C LYS A 287 -6.22 8.18 24.52
N ASP A 288 -6.16 6.90 24.86
CA ASP A 288 -5.54 6.36 26.06
C ASP A 288 -4.36 5.48 25.62
N GLU A 289 -3.21 6.10 25.32
CA GLU A 289 -2.06 5.42 24.72
C GLU A 289 -0.77 5.65 25.51
N VAL A 290 0.10 4.63 25.49
CA VAL A 290 1.54 4.73 25.76
C VAL A 290 2.24 4.51 24.43
N ILE A 291 3.09 5.44 24.00
CA ILE A 291 3.80 5.39 22.72
C ILE A 291 5.29 5.54 22.96
N ALA A 292 6.08 4.69 22.30
CA ALA A 292 7.53 4.79 22.30
C ALA A 292 8.01 5.58 21.08
N PHE A 293 8.99 6.45 21.28
CA PHE A 293 9.65 7.19 20.21
C PHE A 293 11.16 6.96 20.30
N THR A 294 11.72 6.57 19.18
CA THR A 294 13.15 6.39 18.95
C THR A 294 13.70 7.58 18.15
N LYS A 295 15.02 7.70 18.04
CA LYS A 295 15.64 8.79 17.26
C LYS A 295 15.16 8.85 15.80
N GLU A 296 14.72 7.73 15.21
CA GLU A 296 14.14 7.66 13.86
C GLU A 296 12.82 8.40 13.73
N PHE A 297 12.13 8.76 14.82
CA PHE A 297 10.97 9.64 14.74
C PHE A 297 11.33 11.00 14.13
N GLY A 298 12.53 11.52 14.42
CA GLY A 298 13.13 12.67 13.74
C GLY A 298 12.63 14.06 14.13
N LYS A 299 11.40 14.22 14.65
CA LYS A 299 10.85 15.55 15.00
C LYS A 299 9.96 15.53 16.25
N PHE A 300 10.56 15.77 17.42
CA PHE A 300 9.88 15.64 18.72
C PHE A 300 9.10 16.89 19.18
N ASP A 301 9.41 18.07 18.67
CA ASP A 301 8.72 19.33 19.01
C ASP A 301 7.24 19.30 18.66
N ILE A 302 6.86 18.57 17.60
CA ILE A 302 5.46 18.39 17.19
C ILE A 302 4.59 17.73 18.28
N LEU A 303 5.19 17.00 19.21
CA LEU A 303 4.47 16.30 20.27
C LEU A 303 3.92 17.28 21.33
N GLN A 304 4.40 18.53 21.36
CA GLN A 304 3.90 19.60 22.26
C GLN A 304 2.41 19.89 22.13
N GLN A 305 1.79 19.52 21.01
CA GLN A 305 0.36 19.72 20.78
C GLN A 305 -0.54 18.74 21.58
N PHE A 306 0.03 17.72 22.23
CA PHE A 306 -0.72 16.72 22.98
C PHE A 306 -0.62 16.95 24.50
N ASP A 307 -1.74 16.80 25.19
CA ASP A 307 -1.77 16.67 26.66
C ASP A 307 -1.25 15.29 27.05
N ALA A 308 0.04 15.22 27.38
CA ALA A 308 0.74 13.98 27.66
C ALA A 308 1.75 14.11 28.81
N ASP A 309 1.95 13.00 29.52
CA ASP A 309 3.13 12.82 30.37
C ASP A 309 4.26 12.20 29.54
N ILE A 310 5.48 12.68 29.73
CA ILE A 310 6.65 12.24 28.96
C ILE A 310 7.81 11.83 29.87
N TYR A 311 8.48 10.77 29.45
CA TYR A 311 9.61 10.18 30.15
C TYR A 311 10.72 9.85 29.14
N ILE A 312 11.97 9.90 29.58
CA ILE A 312 13.11 9.36 28.84
C ILE A 312 13.53 8.06 29.50
N LEU A 313 13.59 7.01 28.69
CA LEU A 313 14.14 5.72 29.07
C LEU A 313 15.60 5.63 28.63
N ASN A 314 16.49 5.44 29.60
CA ASN A 314 17.89 5.08 29.39
C ASN A 314 18.35 4.24 30.60
N LYS A 315 18.10 2.92 30.54
CA LYS A 315 18.16 1.96 31.67
C LYS A 315 17.20 2.23 32.82
N SER A 316 16.91 3.49 33.13
CA SER A 316 15.87 3.95 34.04
C SER A 316 14.91 4.88 33.32
N LEU A 317 13.68 4.96 33.81
CA LEU A 317 12.64 5.81 33.26
C LEU A 317 12.58 7.12 34.07
N SER A 318 12.90 8.25 33.43
CA SER A 318 12.96 9.56 34.09
C SER A 318 11.92 10.50 33.50
N LYS A 319 11.04 11.07 34.34
CA LYS A 319 10.08 12.10 33.89
C LYS A 319 10.83 13.36 33.47
N ILE A 320 10.41 13.99 32.37
CA ILE A 320 10.99 15.24 31.89
C ILE A 320 9.93 16.32 31.70
N ASP A 321 10.35 17.58 31.83
CA ASP A 321 9.52 18.75 31.54
C ASP A 321 9.86 19.28 30.14
N GLY A 322 8.92 19.14 29.20
CA GLY A 322 9.09 19.56 27.81
C GLY A 322 9.78 18.54 26.91
N TYR A 323 9.76 18.80 25.59
CA TYR A 323 10.15 17.81 24.59
C TYR A 323 11.61 18.01 24.15
N PRO A 324 12.40 16.94 24.08
CA PRO A 324 13.78 17.03 23.62
C PRO A 324 13.81 17.43 22.14
N THR A 325 14.87 18.12 21.71
CA THR A 325 15.07 18.39 20.27
C THR A 325 15.56 17.15 19.52
N ARG A 326 16.29 16.27 20.22
CA ARG A 326 16.85 15.00 19.74
C ARG A 326 17.02 14.05 20.91
N ILE A 327 17.02 12.75 20.63
CA ILE A 327 17.43 11.70 21.59
C ILE A 327 18.52 10.83 20.95
N SER A 328 19.34 10.17 21.77
CA SER A 328 20.42 9.30 21.31
C SER A 328 19.93 7.91 20.88
N GLU A 329 20.82 7.10 20.31
CA GLU A 329 20.53 5.70 19.90
C GLU A 329 20.07 4.79 21.05
N HIS A 330 20.46 5.14 22.28
CA HIS A 330 20.21 4.34 23.48
C HIS A 330 19.04 4.89 24.31
N GLU A 331 18.42 5.98 23.85
CA GLU A 331 17.30 6.61 24.53
C GLU A 331 16.01 6.33 23.77
N THR A 332 14.95 6.07 24.54
CA THR A 332 13.58 6.00 24.04
C THR A 332 12.73 7.01 24.80
N LEU A 333 12.04 7.89 24.10
CA LEU A 333 11.04 8.75 24.71
C LEU A 333 9.73 7.96 24.85
N ILE A 334 9.20 7.88 26.06
CA ILE A 334 7.91 7.24 26.36
C ILE A 334 6.91 8.35 26.65
N LEU A 335 5.81 8.36 25.89
CA LEU A 335 4.74 9.34 26.00
C LEU A 335 3.44 8.63 26.40
N ALA A 336 2.71 9.17 27.35
CA ALA A 336 1.38 8.67 27.73
C ALA A 336 0.29 9.73 27.62
N THR A 337 -0.86 9.38 27.04
CA THR A 337 -2.04 10.23 26.89
C THR A 337 -3.24 9.70 27.67
N GLY A 338 -4.22 10.57 27.93
CA GLY A 338 -5.50 10.16 28.54
C GLY A 338 -5.32 9.41 29.86
N LYS A 339 -6.02 8.27 30.00
CA LYS A 339 -5.94 7.38 31.17
C LYS A 339 -4.59 6.66 31.28
N ALA A 340 -3.87 6.48 30.18
CA ALA A 340 -2.57 5.84 30.18
C ALA A 340 -1.51 6.64 30.95
N LYS A 341 -1.72 7.96 31.16
CA LYS A 341 -0.88 8.79 32.04
C LYS A 341 -0.78 8.20 33.45
N GLN A 342 -1.91 7.78 34.02
CA GLN A 342 -1.92 7.19 35.36
C GLN A 342 -1.26 5.80 35.38
N GLN A 343 -1.45 5.00 34.33
CA GLN A 343 -0.82 3.68 34.21
C GLN A 343 0.70 3.78 34.12
N LEU A 344 1.22 4.68 33.27
CA LEU A 344 2.66 4.93 33.14
C LEU A 344 3.24 5.49 34.44
N LYS A 345 2.52 6.39 35.12
CA LYS A 345 2.95 6.88 36.43
C LYS A 345 3.03 5.74 37.46
N SER A 346 2.02 4.88 37.54
CA SER A 346 2.03 3.76 38.48
C SER A 346 3.15 2.76 38.19
N PHE A 347 3.42 2.46 36.91
CA PHE A 347 4.56 1.65 36.49
C PHE A 347 5.91 2.31 36.88
N HIS A 348 6.04 3.62 36.66
CA HIS A 348 7.23 4.37 37.04
C HIS A 348 7.45 4.33 38.57
N ASP A 349 6.42 4.64 39.35
CA ASP A 349 6.49 4.67 40.82
C ASP A 349 6.76 3.28 41.42
N SER A 350 6.33 2.20 40.76
CA SER A 350 6.59 0.81 41.21
C SER A 350 7.99 0.32 40.86
N SER A 351 8.67 0.98 39.90
CA SER A 351 10.03 0.65 39.47
C SER A 351 11.13 1.25 40.37
N ASP A 352 10.72 1.95 41.43
CA ASP A 352 11.59 2.79 42.27
C ASP A 352 12.49 1.93 43.18
N ASN A 353 13.63 1.45 42.64
CA ASN A 353 14.78 0.86 43.37
C ASN A 353 16.02 0.60 42.48
N GLY A 354 16.21 1.34 41.38
CA GLY A 354 17.36 1.13 40.48
C GLY A 354 17.26 -0.12 39.60
N GLN A 355 16.04 -0.66 39.43
CA GLN A 355 15.76 -1.72 38.46
C GLN A 355 15.98 -1.22 37.04
N GLU A 356 16.52 -2.10 36.20
CA GLU A 356 16.66 -1.82 34.78
C GLU A 356 15.29 -1.93 34.12
N ILE A 357 14.87 -0.84 33.48
CA ILE A 357 13.67 -0.78 32.67
C ILE A 357 14.09 -0.93 31.22
N THR A 358 13.39 -1.80 30.50
CA THR A 358 13.65 -2.07 29.07
C THR A 358 12.36 -1.97 28.27
N VAL A 359 12.51 -1.86 26.95
CA VAL A 359 11.40 -2.06 26.01
C VAL A 359 11.62 -3.38 25.30
N ASP A 360 10.71 -4.31 25.51
CA ASP A 360 10.68 -5.59 24.82
C ASP A 360 9.83 -5.48 23.56
N TYR A 361 10.45 -5.80 22.42
CA TYR A 361 9.80 -5.82 21.12
C TYR A 361 9.61 -7.27 20.66
N HIS A 362 8.37 -7.75 20.67
CA HIS A 362 8.02 -9.06 20.15
C HIS A 362 7.39 -8.91 18.77
N VAL A 363 7.98 -9.57 17.77
CA VAL A 363 7.48 -9.62 16.39
C VAL A 363 7.06 -11.05 16.09
N PHE A 364 5.85 -11.24 15.59
CA PHE A 364 5.34 -12.55 15.17
C PHE A 364 5.06 -12.56 13.67
N ALA A 365 5.43 -13.66 13.02
CA ALA A 365 5.14 -13.95 11.63
C ALA A 365 4.57 -15.37 11.53
N ASP A 366 3.37 -15.50 10.95
CA ASP A 366 2.63 -16.76 10.83
C ASP A 366 2.58 -17.54 12.16
N ASP A 367 2.21 -16.82 13.21
CA ASP A 367 2.08 -17.28 14.60
C ASP A 367 3.37 -17.76 15.28
N LYS A 368 4.53 -17.46 14.67
CA LYS A 368 5.84 -17.72 15.26
C LYS A 368 6.53 -16.43 15.61
N GLU A 369 7.09 -16.35 16.81
CA GLU A 369 7.92 -15.23 17.22
C GLU A 369 9.24 -15.22 16.44
N LEU A 370 9.63 -14.06 15.93
CA LEU A 370 10.87 -13.83 15.20
C LEU A 370 11.90 -13.19 16.13
N SER A 371 13.09 -13.79 16.18
CA SER A 371 14.25 -13.13 16.76
C SER A 371 14.85 -12.15 15.76
N LEU A 372 14.61 -10.86 15.97
CA LEU A 372 15.21 -9.81 15.14
C LEU A 372 16.73 -9.79 15.34
N HIS A 373 17.47 -9.61 14.26
CA HIS A 373 18.93 -9.58 14.28
C HIS A 373 19.48 -8.69 13.16
N GLU A 374 20.75 -8.29 13.28
CA GLU A 374 21.45 -7.52 12.25
C GLU A 374 21.37 -8.22 10.88
N GLY A 375 21.12 -7.46 9.83
CA GLY A 375 20.89 -7.95 8.47
C GLY A 375 19.45 -8.37 8.17
N MET A 376 18.55 -8.41 9.16
CA MET A 376 17.12 -8.66 8.94
C MET A 376 16.37 -7.36 8.60
N TYR A 377 15.57 -7.41 7.55
CA TYR A 377 14.64 -6.34 7.16
C TYR A 377 13.25 -6.93 7.01
N ILE A 378 12.23 -6.22 7.49
CA ILE A 378 10.83 -6.62 7.36
C ILE A 378 10.07 -5.41 6.87
N ILE A 379 9.29 -5.59 5.80
CA ILE A 379 8.45 -4.54 5.24
C ILE A 379 7.04 -5.09 5.06
N GLY A 380 6.08 -4.41 5.70
CA GLY A 380 4.66 -4.74 5.59
C GLY A 380 4.07 -4.43 4.22
N GLY A 381 2.77 -4.68 4.10
CA GLY A 381 2.00 -4.41 2.90
C GLY A 381 0.64 -5.07 3.00
N GLY A 382 0.16 -5.56 1.87
CA GLY A 382 -1.04 -6.37 1.78
C GLY A 382 -2.01 -5.92 0.68
N PRO A 383 -3.01 -6.75 0.39
CA PRO A 383 -3.20 -8.09 0.97
C PRO A 383 -2.20 -9.11 0.40
N THR A 384 -2.25 -10.34 0.89
CA THR A 384 -1.56 -11.48 0.28
C THR A 384 -2.14 -11.71 -1.12
N LEU A 385 -1.33 -11.68 -2.16
CA LEU A 385 -1.80 -11.95 -3.53
C LEU A 385 -1.83 -13.46 -3.83
N LEU A 386 -0.81 -14.18 -3.39
CA LEU A 386 -0.69 -15.63 -3.56
C LEU A 386 -0.18 -16.26 -2.26
N LEU A 387 -0.82 -17.36 -1.87
CA LEU A 387 -0.38 -18.29 -0.83
C LEU A 387 -0.40 -19.69 -1.46
N ASP A 388 0.77 -20.32 -1.60
CA ASP A 388 0.92 -21.61 -2.28
C ASP A 388 0.23 -21.64 -3.66
N SER A 389 0.51 -20.62 -4.48
CA SER A 389 -0.04 -20.38 -5.82
C SER A 389 -1.56 -20.17 -5.87
N LYS A 390 -2.22 -19.89 -4.75
CA LYS A 390 -3.67 -19.63 -4.70
C LYS A 390 -3.95 -18.23 -4.20
N ILE A 391 -5.01 -17.62 -4.71
CA ILE A 391 -5.53 -16.34 -4.21
C ILE A 391 -6.31 -16.60 -2.90
N PRO A 392 -5.85 -16.13 -1.73
CA PRO A 392 -6.46 -16.47 -0.45
C PRO A 392 -7.54 -15.44 -0.06
N LEU A 393 -8.69 -15.46 -0.74
CA LEU A 393 -9.77 -14.49 -0.52
C LEU A 393 -10.25 -14.43 0.94
N ASN A 394 -10.22 -15.54 1.67
CA ASN A 394 -10.59 -15.58 3.10
C ASN A 394 -9.60 -14.82 3.99
N ASP A 395 -8.33 -14.74 3.59
CA ASP A 395 -7.32 -13.99 4.35
C ASP A 395 -7.40 -12.50 4.05
N TRP A 396 -7.87 -12.10 2.86
CA TRP A 396 -8.12 -10.68 2.55
C TRP A 396 -9.08 -10.04 3.54
N TYR A 397 -10.11 -10.78 3.95
CA TYR A 397 -11.01 -10.36 5.02
C TYR A 397 -10.23 -10.05 6.30
N LYS A 398 -9.49 -11.03 6.85
CA LYS A 398 -8.71 -10.88 8.08
C LYS A 398 -7.65 -9.78 7.99
N GLN A 399 -7.10 -9.56 6.79
CA GLN A 399 -6.06 -8.58 6.49
C GLN A 399 -6.61 -7.14 6.33
N GLY A 400 -7.94 -6.97 6.30
CA GLY A 400 -8.60 -5.67 6.29
C GLY A 400 -9.11 -5.19 4.91
N TRP A 401 -9.19 -6.09 3.92
CA TRP A 401 -9.78 -5.86 2.60
C TRP A 401 -11.10 -6.62 2.45
N HIS A 402 -12.20 -5.97 2.82
CA HIS A 402 -13.54 -6.56 2.80
C HIS A 402 -14.62 -5.55 2.46
N ILE A 403 -15.76 -6.04 1.97
CA ILE A 403 -16.96 -5.27 1.62
C ILE A 403 -17.66 -4.63 2.82
N SER A 404 -17.27 -4.98 4.05
CA SER A 404 -17.81 -4.39 5.28
C SER A 404 -16.71 -3.94 6.21
N SER A 405 -17.00 -2.88 6.97
CA SER A 405 -16.12 -2.40 8.04
C SER A 405 -16.48 -3.05 9.38
N HIS A 406 -15.47 -3.23 10.25
CA HIS A 406 -15.66 -3.63 11.65
C HIS A 406 -15.84 -2.45 12.60
N LYS A 407 -15.64 -1.22 12.11
CA LYS A 407 -15.77 0.02 12.85
C LYS A 407 -16.49 1.05 12.00
N THR A 408 -17.22 1.96 12.63
CA THR A 408 -17.67 3.17 11.94
C THR A 408 -16.43 4.00 11.58
N ALA A 409 -16.10 4.10 10.31
CA ALA A 409 -15.05 4.97 9.83
C ALA A 409 -15.41 6.44 10.14
N PHE A 410 -14.52 7.14 10.84
CA PHE A 410 -14.69 8.57 11.13
C PHE A 410 -13.95 9.43 10.09
N GLU A 411 -12.85 8.93 9.53
CA GLU A 411 -12.04 9.56 8.48
C GLU A 411 -11.41 8.49 7.59
N GLY A 412 -11.28 8.81 6.30
CA GLY A 412 -10.76 7.93 5.26
C GLY A 412 -9.55 8.51 4.55
N GLN A 413 -8.58 7.68 4.16
CA GLN A 413 -7.39 8.14 3.43
C GLN A 413 -7.72 8.56 1.99
N ASP A 414 -8.60 7.82 1.32
CA ASP A 414 -9.31 8.26 0.13
C ASP A 414 -10.77 8.55 0.53
N THR A 415 -11.21 9.79 0.33
CA THR A 415 -12.57 10.20 0.72
C THR A 415 -13.65 9.61 -0.19
N THR A 416 -13.26 9.09 -1.37
CA THR A 416 -14.19 8.44 -2.32
C THR A 416 -14.60 7.02 -1.89
N ASP A 417 -13.91 6.45 -0.89
CA ASP A 417 -14.16 5.11 -0.38
C ASP A 417 -15.34 5.02 0.62
N PHE A 418 -15.86 6.16 1.09
CA PHE A 418 -16.84 6.26 2.19
C PHE A 418 -18.16 6.93 1.81
N GLU A 419 -18.58 6.80 0.55
CA GLU A 419 -19.74 7.54 0.03
C GLU A 419 -21.10 6.83 0.19
N SER A 420 -21.17 5.79 1.02
CA SER A 420 -22.44 5.19 1.39
C SER A 420 -23.01 5.86 2.65
N SER A 421 -24.33 6.02 2.71
CA SER A 421 -25.04 6.51 3.91
C SER A 421 -24.95 5.54 5.10
N ASN A 422 -24.37 4.34 4.89
CA ASN A 422 -24.11 3.34 5.90
C ASN A 422 -22.60 3.12 6.05
N VAL A 423 -22.01 3.76 7.06
CA VAL A 423 -20.55 3.76 7.34
C VAL A 423 -19.91 2.35 7.44
N LEU A 424 -20.72 1.29 7.53
CA LEU A 424 -20.25 -0.11 7.54
C LEU A 424 -20.20 -0.78 6.16
N ASP A 425 -20.85 -0.24 5.12
CA ASP A 425 -20.79 -0.75 3.74
C ASP A 425 -19.59 -0.14 3.01
N ARG A 426 -18.64 -1.01 2.65
CA ARG A 426 -17.38 -0.70 1.94
C ARG A 426 -17.36 -1.29 0.53
N SER A 427 -18.52 -1.55 -0.08
CA SER A 427 -18.58 -2.08 -1.44
C SER A 427 -17.96 -1.16 -2.49
N SER A 428 -18.05 0.17 -2.33
CA SER A 428 -17.36 1.14 -3.20
C SER A 428 -15.84 0.98 -3.13
N PHE A 429 -15.28 0.99 -1.91
CA PHE A 429 -13.86 0.68 -1.65
C PHE A 429 -13.47 -0.67 -2.27
N TYR A 430 -14.25 -1.71 -2.05
CA TYR A 430 -13.90 -3.05 -2.52
C TYR A 430 -13.94 -3.14 -4.06
N ASP A 431 -14.95 -2.55 -4.71
CA ASP A 431 -15.03 -2.47 -6.18
C ASP A 431 -13.86 -1.68 -6.77
N SER A 432 -13.59 -0.49 -6.24
CA SER A 432 -12.55 0.41 -6.73
C SER A 432 -11.15 -0.11 -6.39
N TRP A 433 -10.85 -0.32 -5.11
CA TRP A 433 -9.51 -0.65 -4.65
C TRP A 433 -9.13 -2.10 -4.92
N VAL A 434 -10.02 -3.08 -4.75
CA VAL A 434 -9.67 -4.51 -4.91
C VAL A 434 -9.81 -4.98 -6.37
N PHE A 435 -10.92 -4.64 -7.03
CA PHE A 435 -11.19 -5.09 -8.40
C PHE A 435 -10.88 -4.04 -9.46
N GLY A 436 -10.86 -2.76 -9.10
CA GLY A 436 -10.59 -1.67 -10.02
C GLY A 436 -9.13 -1.62 -10.48
N ASN A 437 -8.95 -0.97 -11.62
CA ASN A 437 -7.66 -0.88 -12.28
C ASN A 437 -6.85 0.26 -11.66
N HIS A 438 -5.81 -0.10 -10.91
CA HIS A 438 -4.88 0.86 -10.32
C HIS A 438 -3.45 0.51 -10.71
N PRO A 439 -2.53 1.49 -10.69
CA PRO A 439 -1.13 1.20 -10.54
C PRO A 439 -0.90 0.34 -9.29
N ARG A 440 -0.04 -0.68 -9.39
CA ARG A 440 0.26 -1.61 -8.30
C ARG A 440 1.75 -1.82 -8.17
N THR A 441 2.20 -1.99 -6.94
CA THR A 441 3.53 -2.50 -6.62
C THR A 441 3.35 -3.80 -5.85
N SER A 442 4.14 -4.83 -6.14
CA SER A 442 4.04 -6.12 -5.45
C SER A 442 5.37 -6.87 -5.47
N VAL A 443 5.52 -7.80 -4.53
CA VAL A 443 6.68 -8.68 -4.43
C VAL A 443 6.24 -10.12 -4.36
N GLY A 444 6.92 -11.00 -5.06
CA GLY A 444 6.64 -12.44 -5.08
C GLY A 444 7.90 -13.29 -4.98
N VAL A 445 7.74 -14.51 -4.48
CA VAL A 445 8.79 -15.51 -4.38
C VAL A 445 8.33 -16.79 -5.09
N ASP A 446 9.20 -17.36 -5.94
CA ASP A 446 8.95 -18.65 -6.59
C ASP A 446 9.43 -19.84 -5.74
N ILE A 447 9.16 -21.07 -6.19
CA ILE A 447 9.56 -22.29 -5.48
C ILE A 447 11.08 -22.49 -5.37
N LEU A 448 11.86 -21.79 -6.18
CA LEU A 448 13.32 -21.86 -6.18
C LEU A 448 13.96 -20.81 -5.25
N GLY A 449 13.15 -19.90 -4.71
CA GLY A 449 13.58 -18.78 -3.88
C GLY A 449 13.95 -17.52 -4.67
N ASN A 450 13.66 -17.47 -5.98
CA ASN A 450 13.83 -16.23 -6.74
C ASN A 450 12.78 -15.20 -6.31
N VAL A 451 13.20 -13.95 -6.23
CA VAL A 451 12.36 -12.83 -5.81
C VAL A 451 11.99 -11.99 -7.02
N TYR A 452 10.73 -11.58 -7.10
CA TYR A 452 10.20 -10.81 -8.20
C TYR A 452 9.55 -9.53 -7.68
N PHE A 453 10.01 -8.39 -8.17
CA PHE A 453 9.46 -7.07 -7.88
C PHE A 453 8.65 -6.60 -9.08
N PHE A 454 7.37 -6.36 -8.89
CA PHE A 454 6.48 -5.87 -9.95
C PHE A 454 6.07 -4.43 -9.69
N THR A 455 6.05 -3.65 -10.75
CA THR A 455 5.41 -2.35 -10.83
C THR A 455 4.53 -2.32 -12.07
N VAL A 456 3.21 -2.36 -11.85
CA VAL A 456 2.19 -2.18 -12.87
C VAL A 456 1.82 -0.70 -12.87
N TYR A 457 2.11 0.02 -13.95
CA TYR A 457 1.66 1.41 -14.09
C TYR A 457 0.15 1.46 -14.38
N GLY A 458 -0.53 2.58 -14.12
CA GLY A 458 -1.99 2.63 -14.24
C GLY A 458 -2.58 4.03 -14.33
N ARG A 459 -3.93 4.10 -14.35
CA ARG A 459 -4.71 5.35 -14.48
C ARG A 459 -4.41 6.17 -15.75
N ASN A 460 -3.84 5.54 -16.77
CA ASN A 460 -3.60 6.16 -18.07
C ASN A 460 -4.08 5.25 -19.19
N SER A 461 -5.30 5.48 -19.68
CA SER A 461 -5.92 4.61 -20.70
C SER A 461 -5.15 4.47 -22.01
N TYR A 462 -4.28 5.42 -22.33
CA TYR A 462 -3.42 5.37 -23.51
C TYR A 462 -2.12 4.61 -23.28
N LEU A 463 -1.64 4.46 -22.04
CA LEU A 463 -0.34 3.84 -21.75
C LEU A 463 -0.49 2.57 -20.92
N SER A 464 -1.11 2.69 -19.75
CA SER A 464 -1.38 1.58 -18.85
C SER A 464 -2.62 1.86 -18.03
N GLN A 465 -3.59 0.95 -18.10
CA GLN A 465 -4.82 1.08 -17.33
C GLN A 465 -4.62 0.66 -15.87
N GLY A 466 -3.62 -0.15 -15.56
CA GLY A 466 -3.42 -0.74 -14.22
C GLY A 466 -4.15 -2.08 -14.09
N MET A 467 -4.14 -2.67 -12.90
CA MET A 467 -4.74 -3.98 -12.61
C MET A 467 -5.52 -3.98 -11.29
N GLY A 468 -6.57 -4.81 -11.25
CA GLY A 468 -7.16 -5.26 -9.99
C GLY A 468 -6.26 -6.31 -9.33
N LEU A 469 -6.46 -6.58 -8.03
CA LEU A 469 -5.60 -7.50 -7.28
C LEU A 469 -5.68 -8.94 -7.80
N VAL A 470 -6.87 -9.41 -8.17
CA VAL A 470 -7.06 -10.76 -8.74
C VAL A 470 -6.31 -10.91 -10.06
N GLU A 471 -6.34 -9.89 -10.91
CA GLU A 471 -5.62 -9.91 -12.19
C GLU A 471 -4.11 -9.90 -11.97
N LEU A 472 -3.61 -9.08 -11.05
CA LEU A 472 -2.21 -9.06 -10.67
C LEU A 472 -1.75 -10.41 -10.10
N ALA A 473 -2.54 -11.01 -9.21
CA ALA A 473 -2.23 -12.33 -8.64
C ALA A 473 -2.17 -13.42 -9.72
N ASN A 474 -3.12 -13.44 -10.66
CA ASN A 474 -3.09 -14.38 -11.80
C ASN A 474 -1.87 -14.15 -12.70
N LEU A 475 -1.47 -12.89 -12.93
CA LEU A 475 -0.24 -12.59 -13.67
C LEU A 475 0.99 -13.14 -12.93
N MET A 476 1.09 -12.92 -11.62
CA MET A 476 2.20 -13.41 -10.80
C MET A 476 2.25 -14.95 -10.78
N GLU A 477 1.10 -15.61 -10.63
CA GLU A 477 0.98 -17.07 -10.70
C GLU A 477 1.47 -17.58 -12.06
N SER A 478 1.07 -16.93 -13.16
CA SER A 478 1.51 -17.29 -14.52
C SER A 478 3.02 -17.15 -14.74
N LYS A 479 3.71 -16.36 -13.90
CA LYS A 479 5.17 -16.21 -13.88
C LYS A 479 5.87 -17.23 -12.96
N GLY A 480 5.13 -18.18 -12.39
CA GLY A 480 5.65 -19.25 -11.53
C GLY A 480 5.82 -18.87 -10.06
N ILE A 481 5.25 -17.73 -9.64
CA ILE A 481 5.32 -17.25 -8.27
C ILE A 481 4.36 -18.06 -7.40
N VAL A 482 4.83 -18.46 -6.21
CA VAL A 482 4.04 -19.28 -5.29
C VAL A 482 3.52 -18.46 -4.10
N ASN A 483 4.31 -17.52 -3.59
CA ASN A 483 3.89 -16.61 -2.53
C ASN A 483 4.07 -15.17 -2.99
N ALA A 484 3.08 -14.31 -2.73
CA ALA A 484 3.11 -12.92 -3.19
C ALA A 484 2.38 -11.98 -2.23
N ILE A 485 2.88 -10.75 -2.11
CA ILE A 485 2.24 -9.66 -1.38
C ILE A 485 2.03 -8.46 -2.31
N ASN A 486 0.91 -7.77 -2.13
CA ASN A 486 0.76 -6.42 -2.65
C ASN A 486 1.47 -5.41 -1.72
N LEU A 487 1.98 -4.31 -2.27
CA LEU A 487 2.54 -3.17 -1.54
C LEU A 487 1.70 -1.91 -1.82
N ASP A 488 2.14 -0.74 -1.35
CA ASP A 488 1.41 0.49 -1.65
C ASP A 488 1.31 0.75 -3.15
N GLY A 489 0.15 1.27 -3.57
CA GLY A 489 -0.27 1.35 -4.97
C GLY A 489 -0.63 2.77 -5.40
N GLY A 490 -1.38 2.86 -6.50
CA GLY A 490 -1.89 4.14 -6.97
C GLY A 490 -0.75 5.11 -7.32
N GLY A 491 -0.83 6.35 -6.81
CA GLY A 491 0.20 7.36 -7.08
C GLY A 491 1.57 7.03 -6.49
N SER A 492 1.63 6.13 -5.50
CA SER A 492 2.87 5.69 -4.86
C SER A 492 3.67 4.72 -5.73
N THR A 493 3.03 4.06 -6.70
CA THR A 493 3.66 3.06 -7.55
C THR A 493 4.76 3.66 -8.41
N ALA A 494 6.00 3.27 -8.14
CA ALA A 494 7.17 3.63 -8.95
C ALA A 494 8.24 2.56 -8.84
N MET A 495 8.94 2.32 -9.95
CA MET A 495 10.19 1.56 -10.01
C MET A 495 11.25 2.40 -10.71
N VAL A 496 12.42 2.45 -10.07
CA VAL A 496 13.62 3.12 -10.58
C VAL A 496 14.68 2.06 -10.80
N VAL A 497 15.26 2.00 -11.99
CA VAL A 497 16.36 1.10 -12.34
C VAL A 497 17.49 1.94 -12.93
N ASN A 498 18.72 1.78 -12.43
CA ASN A 498 19.89 2.57 -12.86
C ASN A 498 19.62 4.08 -12.86
N GLY A 499 18.98 4.57 -11.78
CA GLY A 499 18.64 5.98 -11.60
C GLY A 499 17.55 6.52 -12.54
N ARG A 500 16.80 5.65 -13.24
CA ARG A 500 15.72 6.06 -14.16
C ARG A 500 14.40 5.42 -13.80
N LEU A 501 13.34 6.22 -13.75
CA LEU A 501 11.97 5.72 -13.69
C LEU A 501 11.68 4.84 -14.91
N THR A 502 11.07 3.68 -14.66
CA THR A 502 10.73 2.70 -15.71
C THR A 502 9.35 2.94 -16.34
N GLY A 503 8.63 3.96 -15.89
CA GLY A 503 7.33 4.35 -16.43
C GLY A 503 6.83 5.67 -15.85
N LEU A 504 5.58 6.02 -16.16
CA LEU A 504 5.02 7.32 -15.78
C LEU A 504 4.22 7.22 -14.47
N PRO A 505 4.53 8.06 -13.46
CA PRO A 505 3.69 8.21 -12.27
C PRO A 505 2.24 8.56 -12.62
N SER A 506 1.29 8.07 -11.82
CA SER A 506 -0.13 8.28 -12.10
C SER A 506 -0.69 9.62 -11.64
N ASP A 507 -0.05 10.24 -10.65
CA ASP A 507 -0.51 11.51 -10.09
C ASP A 507 -0.16 12.65 -11.06
N SER A 508 -1.06 13.62 -11.19
CA SER A 508 -0.89 14.75 -12.12
C SER A 508 0.29 15.66 -11.78
N VAL A 509 0.74 15.63 -10.52
CA VAL A 509 1.88 16.40 -10.02
C VAL A 509 3.22 15.67 -10.17
N GLY A 510 3.22 14.44 -10.69
CA GLY A 510 4.42 13.64 -10.92
C GLY A 510 4.58 12.49 -9.91
N GLU A 511 5.83 12.11 -9.65
CA GLU A 511 6.16 11.03 -8.72
C GLU A 511 5.76 11.40 -7.29
N ARG A 512 4.92 10.58 -6.66
CA ARG A 512 4.50 10.79 -5.28
C ARG A 512 5.66 10.54 -4.33
N GLN A 513 5.74 11.35 -3.28
CA GLN A 513 6.63 11.08 -2.16
C GLN A 513 6.03 10.00 -1.26
N VAL A 514 6.84 8.99 -0.91
CA VAL A 514 6.47 7.84 -0.09
C VAL A 514 7.26 7.83 1.22
N ALA A 515 6.83 7.01 2.18
CA ALA A 515 7.45 6.93 3.50
C ALA A 515 8.66 6.00 3.55
N ASP A 516 8.67 4.94 2.76
CA ASP A 516 9.75 3.95 2.69
C ASP A 516 9.87 3.32 1.30
N VAL A 517 11.01 2.68 1.07
CA VAL A 517 11.34 2.02 -0.20
C VAL A 517 12.00 0.67 0.05
N ILE A 518 11.89 -0.22 -0.93
CA ILE A 518 12.74 -1.42 -1.04
C ILE A 518 13.80 -1.14 -2.09
N SER A 519 15.06 -1.46 -1.80
CA SER A 519 16.19 -1.22 -2.67
C SER A 519 17.08 -2.46 -2.83
N ILE A 520 17.56 -2.67 -4.05
CA ILE A 520 18.63 -3.62 -4.37
C ILE A 520 19.93 -2.83 -4.42
N ILE A 521 20.90 -3.22 -3.59
CA ILE A 521 22.20 -2.56 -3.47
C ILE A 521 23.28 -3.58 -3.82
N GLU A 522 24.15 -3.23 -4.76
CA GLU A 522 25.34 -4.03 -5.09
C GLU A 522 26.42 -3.84 -4.00
N ASN A 523 27.23 -4.87 -3.77
CA ASN A 523 28.33 -4.82 -2.78
C ASN A 523 29.46 -3.85 -3.17
#